data_AF-A0A0R2NNJ3-F1
#
_entry.id   AF-A0A0R2NNJ3-F1
#
_cell.length_a   1.000
_cell.length_b   1.000
_cell.length_c   1.000
_cell.angle_alpha   90.00
_cell.angle_beta   90.00
_cell.angle_gamma   90.00
#
_symmetry.space_group_name_H-M   'P 1'
#
loop_
_entity.id
_entity.type
_entity.pdbx_description
1 polymer ?
#
loop_
_entity_poly.entity_id
_entity_poly.type
_entity_poly.pdbx_seq_one_letter_code
_entity_poly.pdbx_strand_id
1 'polypeptide(L)'
;MQKVSWIYGSLALGLWLITAILFGLAPTRIVWHISADGQINSWGSRWVLWAFPTIFSIIMAGLLWGAQTLRRGPHAVRGPQLSSLEKWWLLGLVAFAIACIGTMLVLVYHR
;
A
#
# COMPACT_ATOMS: atom_id res chain seq x y z
N MET A 1 -20.25 -5.29 -6.77
CA MET A 1 -19.03 -4.48 -6.98
C MET A 1 -18.83 -3.40 -5.93
N GLN A 2 -19.89 -2.74 -5.43
CA GLN A 2 -19.80 -1.71 -4.37
C GLN A 2 -18.98 -2.13 -3.15
N LYS A 3 -19.15 -3.36 -2.64
CA LYS A 3 -18.42 -3.84 -1.44
C LYS A 3 -16.90 -3.86 -1.62
N VAL A 4 -16.41 -4.18 -2.82
CA VAL A 4 -14.97 -4.30 -3.10
C VAL A 4 -14.33 -2.90 -3.22
N SER A 5 -15.02 -1.93 -3.83
CA SER A 5 -14.57 -0.53 -3.84
C SER A 5 -14.51 0.10 -2.45
N TRP A 6 -15.42 -0.26 -1.54
CA TRP A 6 -15.39 0.22 -0.15
C TRP A 6 -14.17 -0.31 0.61
N ILE A 7 -13.82 -1.59 0.44
CA ILE A 7 -12.63 -2.18 1.10
C ILE A 7 -11.37 -1.44 0.65
N TYR A 8 -11.23 -1.15 -0.64
CA TYR A 8 -10.07 -0.41 -1.15
C TYR A 8 -10.01 1.03 -0.66
N GLY A 9 -11.14 1.73 -0.66
CA GLY A 9 -11.22 3.08 -0.10
C GLY A 9 -10.81 3.10 1.37
N SER A 10 -11.30 2.14 2.16
CA SER A 10 -10.95 2.01 3.58
C SER A 10 -9.47 1.66 3.79
N LEU A 11 -8.90 0.77 2.98
CA LEU A 11 -7.47 0.42 3.07
C LEU A 11 -6.57 1.59 2.72
N ALA A 12 -6.88 2.31 1.64
CA ALA A 12 -6.15 3.52 1.27
C ALA A 12 -6.25 4.57 2.38
N LEU A 13 -7.47 4.89 2.84
CA LEU A 13 -7.68 5.84 3.93
C LEU A 13 -6.92 5.44 5.20
N GLY A 14 -6.99 4.15 5.58
CA GLY A 14 -6.26 3.62 6.73
C GLY A 14 -4.76 3.82 6.61
N LEU A 15 -4.17 3.52 5.45
CA LEU A 15 -2.74 3.73 5.19
C LEU A 15 -2.37 5.22 5.25
N TRP A 16 -3.20 6.11 4.70
CA TRP A 16 -3.01 7.56 4.78
C TRP A 16 -3.05 8.05 6.24
N LEU A 17 -4.02 7.60 7.04
CA LEU A 17 -4.15 7.98 8.45
C LEU A 17 -2.96 7.46 9.28
N ILE A 18 -2.58 6.20 9.11
CA ILE A 18 -1.41 5.63 9.81
C ILE A 18 -0.14 6.40 9.43
N THR A 19 0.06 6.71 8.14
CA THR A 19 1.21 7.51 7.69
C THR A 19 1.22 8.89 8.36
N ALA A 20 0.08 9.57 8.44
CA ALA A 20 -0.02 10.88 9.08
C ALA A 20 0.32 10.83 10.58
N ILE A 21 -0.18 9.81 11.29
CA ILE A 21 0.16 9.58 12.71
C ILE A 21 1.66 9.33 12.86
N LEU A 22 2.22 8.41 12.08
CA LEU A 22 3.65 8.09 12.13
C LEU A 22 4.51 9.29 11.75
N PHE A 23 4.11 10.10 10.78
CA PHE A 23 4.81 11.32 10.41
C PHE A 23 4.86 12.35 11.54
N GLY A 24 3.76 12.49 12.30
CA GLY A 24 3.72 13.36 13.49
C GLY A 24 4.62 12.87 14.62
N LEU A 25 4.80 11.55 14.75
CA LEU A 25 5.67 10.92 15.76
C LEU A 25 7.13 10.80 15.30
N ALA A 26 7.38 10.87 13.99
CA ALA A 26 8.69 10.64 13.41
C ALA A 26 9.64 11.82 13.64
N PRO A 27 10.91 11.54 14.03
CA PRO A 27 11.97 12.55 14.04
C PRO A 27 12.20 13.14 12.65
N THR A 28 12.87 14.29 12.56
CA THR A 28 13.14 14.95 11.26
C THR A 28 13.94 14.09 10.29
N ARG A 29 14.76 13.17 10.83
CA ARG A 29 15.50 12.14 10.09
C ARG A 29 15.11 10.76 10.60
N ILE A 30 14.89 9.83 9.67
CA ILE A 30 14.53 8.43 9.93
C ILE A 30 15.58 7.51 9.33
N VAL A 31 15.67 6.27 9.82
CA VAL A 31 16.53 5.26 9.19
C VAL A 31 16.06 5.06 7.76
N TRP A 32 16.98 4.99 6.81
CA TRP A 32 16.65 4.74 5.40
C TRP A 32 17.25 3.44 4.88
N HIS A 33 18.42 3.08 5.40
CA HIS A 33 19.10 1.86 5.00
C HIS A 33 19.80 1.24 6.21
N ILE A 34 19.64 -0.07 6.33
CA ILE A 34 20.29 -0.93 7.31
C ILE A 34 21.20 -1.87 6.52
N SER A 35 22.48 -1.95 6.87
CA SER A 35 23.43 -2.85 6.22
C SER A 35 23.09 -4.31 6.47
N ALA A 36 23.69 -5.22 5.70
CA ALA A 36 23.57 -6.66 5.94
C ALA A 36 24.05 -7.07 7.34
N ASP A 37 24.95 -6.29 7.92
CA ASP A 37 25.48 -6.47 9.28
C ASP A 37 24.57 -5.89 10.38
N GLY A 38 23.37 -5.39 10.00
CA GLY A 38 22.38 -4.84 10.93
C GLY A 38 22.66 -3.41 11.40
N GLN A 39 23.67 -2.73 10.83
CA GLN A 39 24.02 -1.36 11.21
C GLN A 39 23.28 -0.32 10.37
N ILE A 40 22.82 0.76 11.01
CA ILE A 40 22.26 1.91 10.31
C ILE A 40 23.40 2.65 9.61
N ASN A 41 23.41 2.65 8.28
CA ASN A 41 24.45 3.31 7.48
C ASN A 41 23.90 4.48 6.65
N SER A 42 22.59 4.71 6.63
CA SER A 42 21.98 5.86 5.95
C SER A 42 20.73 6.36 6.66
N TRP A 43 20.60 7.69 6.68
CA TRP A 43 19.48 8.43 7.25
C TRP A 43 18.73 9.18 6.15
N GLY A 44 17.41 9.03 6.12
CA GLY A 44 16.51 9.72 5.20
C GLY A 44 15.71 10.80 5.89
N SER A 45 15.00 11.61 5.10
CA SER A 45 14.02 12.55 5.63
C SER A 45 12.72 11.84 6.01
N ARG A 46 12.07 12.23 7.11
CA ARG A 46 10.72 11.70 7.45
C ARG A 46 9.67 11.90 6.36
N TRP A 47 9.87 12.86 5.45
CA TRP A 47 8.99 13.08 4.30
C TRP A 47 8.87 11.85 3.38
N VAL A 48 9.87 10.98 3.40
CA VAL A 48 9.85 9.69 2.69
C VAL A 48 8.66 8.81 3.09
N LEU A 49 8.14 8.94 4.33
CA LEU A 49 6.97 8.17 4.77
C LEU A 49 5.74 8.39 3.87
N TRP A 50 5.62 9.57 3.23
CA TRP A 50 4.52 9.89 2.33
C TRP A 50 4.61 9.18 0.97
N ALA A 51 5.77 8.65 0.59
CA ALA A 51 5.91 7.90 -0.65
C ALA A 51 5.06 6.64 -0.64
N PHE A 52 4.96 5.95 0.49
CA PHE A 52 4.23 4.69 0.62
C PHE A 52 2.71 4.81 0.36
N PRO A 53 1.93 5.66 1.05
CA PRO A 53 0.50 5.79 0.74
C PRO A 53 0.27 6.32 -0.67
N THR A 54 1.19 7.12 -1.21
CA THR A 54 1.12 7.63 -2.58
C THR A 54 1.29 6.51 -3.61
N ILE A 55 2.36 5.73 -3.52
CA ILE A 55 2.63 4.58 -4.41
C ILE A 55 1.48 3.57 -4.32
N PHE A 56 1.04 3.26 -3.09
CA PHE A 56 -0.10 2.38 -2.88
C PHE A 56 -1.35 2.89 -3.61
N SER A 57 -1.69 4.17 -3.45
CA SER A 57 -2.86 4.78 -4.08
C SER A 57 -2.78 4.75 -5.62
N ILE A 58 -1.59 5.01 -6.20
CA ILE A 58 -1.38 4.96 -7.65
C ILE A 58 -1.57 3.54 -8.19
N ILE A 59 -0.94 2.54 -7.55
CA ILE A 59 -1.10 1.13 -7.93
C ILE A 59 -2.57 0.73 -7.86
N MET A 60 -3.26 1.11 -6.78
CA MET A 60 -4.68 0.82 -6.59
C MET A 60 -5.57 1.47 -7.65
N ALA A 61 -5.34 2.73 -7.98
CA ALA A 61 -6.09 3.44 -9.01
C ALA A 61 -5.89 2.77 -10.38
N GLY A 62 -4.65 2.41 -10.73
CA GLY A 62 -4.33 1.70 -11.98
C GLY A 62 -5.01 0.34 -12.08
N LEU A 63 -5.01 -0.45 -11.00
CA LEU A 63 -5.67 -1.75 -10.95
C LEU A 63 -7.20 -1.63 -11.09
N LEU A 64 -7.81 -0.69 -10.37
CA LEU A 64 -9.25 -0.44 -10.47
C LEU A 64 -9.66 0.01 -11.87
N TRP A 65 -8.87 0.89 -12.48
CA TRP A 65 -9.08 1.33 -13.85
C TRP A 65 -8.99 0.15 -14.84
N GLY A 66 -7.93 -0.66 -14.75
CA GLY A 66 -7.74 -1.84 -15.60
C GLY A 66 -8.87 -2.85 -15.47
N ALA A 67 -9.36 -3.11 -14.25
CA ALA A 67 -10.50 -3.99 -14.03
C ALA A 67 -11.81 -3.46 -14.65
N GLN A 68 -11.99 -2.13 -14.71
CA GLN A 68 -13.16 -1.51 -15.32
C GLN A 68 -13.09 -1.52 -16.85
N THR A 69 -11.92 -1.25 -17.44
CA THR A 69 -11.75 -1.25 -18.91
C THR A 69 -11.87 -2.65 -19.50
N LEU A 70 -11.32 -3.68 -18.85
CA LEU A 70 -11.47 -5.08 -19.26
C LEU A 70 -12.93 -5.55 -19.30
N ARG A 71 -13.81 -4.97 -18.48
CA ARG A 71 -15.26 -5.27 -18.47
C ARG A 71 -16.04 -4.54 -19.57
N ARG A 72 -15.50 -3.47 -20.16
CA ARG A 72 -16.16 -2.63 -21.17
C ARG A 72 -15.77 -2.98 -22.61
N GLY A 73 -14.83 -3.90 -22.82
CA GLY A 73 -14.42 -4.34 -24.16
C GLY A 73 -15.47 -5.22 -24.87
N PRO A 74 -15.46 -5.28 -26.21
CA PRO A 74 -16.41 -6.07 -27.03
C PRO A 74 -16.34 -7.58 -26.77
N HIS A 75 -15.26 -8.06 -26.15
CA HIS A 75 -15.13 -9.41 -25.61
C HIS A 75 -15.24 -9.39 -24.09
N ALA A 76 -16.40 -8.97 -23.57
CA ALA A 76 -16.73 -9.11 -22.17
C ALA A 76 -16.78 -10.61 -21.85
N VAL A 77 -15.64 -11.18 -21.42
CA VAL A 77 -15.53 -12.54 -20.90
C VAL A 77 -16.44 -12.61 -19.67
N ARG A 78 -17.71 -12.98 -19.89
CA ARG A 78 -18.65 -13.36 -18.84
C ARG A 78 -18.22 -14.73 -18.30
N GLY A 79 -17.13 -14.75 -17.55
CA GLY A 79 -16.72 -15.92 -16.78
C GLY A 79 -17.19 -15.79 -15.33
N PRO A 80 -17.99 -16.72 -14.79
CA PRO A 80 -18.43 -16.69 -13.39
C PRO A 80 -17.35 -17.12 -12.37
N GLN A 81 -16.06 -17.10 -12.73
CA GLN A 81 -14.96 -17.67 -11.93
C GLN A 81 -14.09 -16.63 -11.19
N LEU A 82 -14.58 -15.40 -10.99
CA LEU A 82 -13.83 -14.33 -10.30
C LEU A 82 -13.73 -14.52 -8.77
N SER A 83 -14.40 -15.51 -8.16
CA SER A 83 -14.50 -15.60 -6.69
C SER A 83 -13.23 -16.05 -5.96
N SER A 84 -12.36 -16.84 -6.60
CA SER A 84 -11.05 -17.24 -6.04
C SER A 84 -9.99 -16.18 -6.33
N LEU A 85 -9.96 -15.68 -7.57
CA LEU A 85 -9.01 -14.66 -8.00
C LEU A 85 -9.20 -13.39 -7.16
N GLU A 86 -10.43 -12.86 -7.03
CA GLU A 86 -10.71 -11.65 -6.24
C GLU A 86 -10.27 -11.79 -4.76
N LYS A 87 -10.38 -13.00 -4.18
CA LYS A 87 -9.89 -13.29 -2.82
C LYS A 87 -8.37 -13.26 -2.73
N TRP A 88 -7.67 -13.89 -3.68
CA TRP A 88 -6.20 -13.84 -3.75
C TRP A 88 -5.69 -12.42 -3.99
N TRP A 89 -6.40 -11.63 -4.79
CA TRP A 89 -6.11 -10.22 -5.00
C TRP A 89 -6.27 -9.39 -3.71
N LEU A 90 -7.38 -9.56 -2.98
CA LEU A 90 -7.59 -8.90 -1.69
C LEU A 90 -6.51 -9.29 -0.67
N LEU A 91 -6.14 -10.57 -0.59
CA LEU A 91 -5.08 -11.04 0.28
C LEU A 91 -3.72 -10.42 -0.07
N GLY A 92 -3.36 -10.37 -1.36
CA GLY A 92 -2.15 -9.72 -1.82
C GLY A 92 -2.10 -8.23 -1.47
N LEU A 93 -3.24 -7.54 -1.57
CA LEU A 93 -3.34 -6.13 -1.21
C LEU A 93 -3.22 -5.89 0.31
N VAL A 94 -3.84 -6.73 1.12
CA VAL A 94 -3.68 -6.67 2.57
C VAL A 94 -2.23 -6.95 2.97
N ALA A 95 -1.60 -7.96 2.37
CA ALA A 95 -0.19 -8.27 2.60
C ALA A 95 0.73 -7.09 2.23
N PHE A 96 0.47 -6.45 1.09
CA PHE A 96 1.24 -5.28 0.65
C PHE A 96 1.04 -4.07 1.57
N ALA A 97 -0.19 -3.81 2.03
CA ALA A 97 -0.47 -2.75 3.00
C ALA A 97 0.25 -3.01 4.34
N ILE A 98 0.21 -4.25 4.84
CA ILE A 98 0.94 -4.66 6.05
C ILE A 98 2.45 -4.47 5.86
N ALA A 99 3.01 -4.84 4.69
CA ALA A 99 4.43 -4.64 4.39
C ALA A 99 4.83 -3.15 4.37
N CYS A 100 3.96 -2.27 3.84
CA CYS A 100 4.17 -0.83 3.89
C CYS A 100 4.18 -0.32 5.34
N ILE A 101 3.19 -0.70 6.15
CA ILE A 101 3.10 -0.30 7.56
C ILE A 101 4.30 -0.82 8.36
N GLY A 102 4.66 -2.10 8.18
CA GLY A 102 5.81 -2.72 8.83
C GLY A 102 7.11 -1.99 8.50
N THR A 103 7.34 -1.68 7.22
CA THR A 103 8.49 -0.89 6.79
C THR A 103 8.49 0.48 7.46
N MET A 104 7.38 1.23 7.42
CA MET A 104 7.31 2.54 8.08
C MET A 104 7.64 2.47 9.57
N LEU A 105 7.12 1.46 10.27
CA LEU A 105 7.38 1.27 11.70
C LEU A 105 8.88 1.03 11.95
N VAL A 106 9.54 0.21 11.14
CA VAL A 106 10.99 -0.01 11.23
C VAL A 106 11.74 1.32 11.07
N LEU A 107 11.40 2.13 10.06
CA LEU A 107 12.08 3.41 9.82
C LEU A 107 11.90 4.41 10.98
N VAL A 108 10.77 4.35 11.69
CA VAL A 108 10.42 5.26 12.79
C VAL A 108 10.96 4.80 14.15
N TYR A 109 10.96 3.48 14.41
CA TYR A 109 11.23 2.92 15.74
C TYR A 109 12.62 2.29 15.91
N HIS A 110 13.40 2.07 14.85
CA HIS A 110 14.84 1.78 14.99
C HIS A 110 15.61 3.06 15.33
N ARG A 111 15.45 3.50 16.58
CA ARG A 111 16.19 4.59 17.21
C ARG A 111 17.52 4.11 17.78
#